data_AF-A0A8T4YPS8-F1
#
_entry.id   AF-A0A8T4YPS8-F1
#
_cell.length_a   1.000
_cell.length_b   1.000
_cell.length_c   1.000
_cell.angle_alpha   90.00
_cell.angle_beta   90.00
_cell.angle_gamma   90.00
#
_symmetry.space_group_name_H-M   'P 1'
#
loop_
_entity.id
_entity.type
_entity.pdbx_description
1 polymer ?
#
loop_
_entity_poly.entity_id
_entity_poly.type
_entity_poly.pdbx_seq_one_letter_code
_entity_poly.pdbx_strand_id
1 'polypeptide(L)'
;MEKTQKFHPTVIIAAKSGGKSHIDCMGLLLSESSFINSVPELINANKNAVLTHEAAIGKISEDELNYLRSRGLSKDEAVNLIVTGFLGEAVA
;
A
#
# COMPACT_ATOMS: atom_id res chain seq x y z
N MET A 1 -11.12 -10.01 -19.70
CA MET A 1 -10.70 -8.68 -19.21
C MET A 1 -9.80 -8.90 -18.00
N GLU A 2 -8.50 -8.83 -18.23
CA GLU A 2 -7.45 -9.02 -17.22
C GLU A 2 -7.39 -7.76 -16.35
N LYS A 3 -7.86 -7.84 -15.10
CA LYS A 3 -7.77 -6.74 -14.12
C LYS A 3 -6.37 -6.75 -13.48
N THR A 4 -5.34 -6.55 -14.28
CA THR A 4 -3.94 -6.54 -13.81
C THR A 4 -3.57 -5.12 -13.41
N GLN A 5 -3.48 -4.83 -12.11
CA GLN A 5 -2.99 -3.55 -11.60
C GLN A 5 -1.46 -3.58 -11.45
N LYS A 6 -0.71 -3.37 -12.55
CA LYS A 6 0.74 -3.19 -12.48
C LYS A 6 1.05 -1.80 -11.91
N PHE A 7 1.29 -1.72 -10.62
CA PHE A 7 1.75 -0.49 -9.96
C PHE A 7 3.26 -0.55 -9.77
N HIS A 8 4.01 0.29 -10.49
CA HIS A 8 5.47 0.45 -10.35
C HIS A 8 5.78 1.82 -9.73
N PRO A 9 5.63 1.99 -8.40
CA PRO A 9 5.97 3.25 -7.76
C PRO A 9 7.50 3.35 -7.66
N THR A 10 8.12 4.00 -8.63
CA THR A 10 9.48 4.52 -8.44
C THR A 10 9.37 5.76 -7.58
N VAL A 11 9.60 5.60 -6.29
CA VAL A 11 9.76 6.75 -5.41
C VAL A 11 11.24 7.02 -5.30
N ILE A 12 11.62 8.27 -5.59
CA ILE A 12 12.99 8.77 -5.48
C ILE A 12 13.00 9.80 -4.35
N ILE A 13 13.72 9.49 -3.27
CA ILE A 13 13.99 10.47 -2.22
C ILE A 13 15.43 10.95 -2.35
N ALA A 14 15.59 12.26 -2.62
CA ALA A 14 16.87 12.91 -2.76
C ALA A 14 17.12 13.90 -1.61
N ALA A 15 17.92 13.52 -0.63
CA ALA A 15 18.32 14.42 0.45
C ALA A 15 19.56 15.25 0.06
N LYS A 16 19.38 16.56 -0.06
CA LYS A 16 20.48 17.53 -0.26
C LYS A 16 20.93 18.21 1.05
N SER A 17 20.07 18.22 2.07
CA SER A 17 20.36 18.70 3.42
C SER A 17 20.33 17.54 4.43
N GLY A 18 20.92 17.70 5.62
CA GLY A 18 21.01 16.67 6.66
C GLY A 18 19.70 16.39 7.40
N GLY A 19 18.60 16.28 6.66
CA GLY A 19 17.25 16.03 7.19
C GLY A 19 16.92 14.54 7.29
N LYS A 20 15.72 14.25 7.81
CA LYS A 20 15.15 12.91 7.83
C LYS A 20 14.00 12.85 6.82
N SER A 21 13.90 11.75 6.09
CA SER A 21 12.77 11.49 5.20
C SER A 21 12.38 10.02 5.28
N HIS A 22 11.09 9.76 5.21
CA HIS A 22 10.50 8.44 5.33
C HIS A 22 9.46 8.27 4.24
N ILE A 23 9.40 7.07 3.67
CA ILE A 23 8.30 6.65 2.83
C ILE A 23 7.75 5.31 3.28
N ASP A 24 6.42 5.24 3.27
CA ASP A 24 5.65 4.01 3.38
C ASP A 24 4.99 3.68 2.03
N CYS A 25 5.22 2.46 1.55
CA CYS A 25 4.64 1.91 0.33
C CYS A 25 3.74 0.72 0.65
N MET A 26 2.43 0.94 0.71
CA MET A 26 1.45 -0.12 0.97
C MET A 26 0.77 -0.62 -0.32
N GLY A 27 0.52 -1.92 -0.43
CA GLY A 27 -0.22 -2.54 -1.53
C GLY A 27 -1.20 -3.63 -1.06
N LEU A 28 -2.39 -3.67 -1.66
CA LEU A 28 -3.43 -4.65 -1.34
C LEU A 28 -3.93 -5.35 -2.59
N LEU A 29 -3.77 -6.68 -2.64
CA LEU A 29 -4.28 -7.54 -3.70
C LEU A 29 -5.79 -7.76 -3.52
N LEU A 30 -6.56 -7.45 -4.56
CA LEU A 30 -8.04 -7.49 -4.53
C LEU A 30 -8.64 -8.71 -5.25
N SER A 31 -7.83 -9.46 -6.00
CA SER A 31 -8.27 -10.68 -6.70
C SER A 31 -7.14 -11.67 -6.90
N GLU A 32 -7.47 -12.94 -7.13
CA GLU A 32 -6.48 -14.01 -7.41
C GLU A 32 -5.62 -13.73 -8.64
N SER A 33 -6.16 -13.02 -9.64
CA SER A 33 -5.41 -12.60 -10.83
C SER A 33 -4.67 -11.26 -10.68
N SER A 34 -4.73 -10.63 -9.49
CA SER A 34 -4.04 -9.36 -9.26
C SER A 34 -2.57 -9.60 -8.94
N PHE A 35 -1.74 -8.62 -9.27
CA PHE A 35 -0.28 -8.68 -9.13
C PHE A 35 0.23 -7.28 -8.84
N ILE A 36 1.14 -7.13 -7.88
CA ILE A 36 1.78 -5.86 -7.51
C ILE A 36 3.30 -6.03 -7.64
N ASN A 37 3.97 -5.06 -8.27
CA ASN A 37 5.42 -5.05 -8.44
C ASN A 37 6.01 -3.71 -7.98
N SER A 38 6.46 -3.64 -6.74
CA SER A 38 6.99 -2.40 -6.15
C SER A 38 8.52 -2.36 -6.21
N VAL A 39 9.08 -1.30 -6.80
CA VAL A 39 10.54 -1.12 -6.94
C VAL A 39 10.91 0.28 -6.41
N PRO A 40 11.21 0.40 -5.11
CA PRO A 40 11.57 1.68 -4.47
C PRO A 40 13.04 2.05 -4.75
N GLU A 41 13.34 3.35 -4.81
CA GLU A 41 14.71 3.85 -4.99
C GLU A 41 15.05 4.99 -4.02
N LEU A 42 16.13 4.83 -3.24
CA LEU A 42 16.59 5.87 -2.32
C LEU A 42 17.91 6.46 -2.82
N ILE A 43 17.94 7.78 -3.05
CA ILE A 43 19.15 8.48 -3.50
C ILE A 43 19.62 9.44 -2.41
N ASN A 44 20.50 8.97 -1.51
CA ASN A 44 21.07 9.84 -0.50
C ASN A 44 22.35 10.54 -0.99
N ALA A 45 22.28 11.85 -1.22
CA ALA A 45 23.42 12.68 -1.62
C ALA A 45 24.06 13.45 -0.45
N ASN A 46 23.63 13.21 0.80
CA ASN A 46 24.14 13.92 1.98
C ASN A 46 24.42 12.94 3.14
N LYS A 47 25.67 12.89 3.60
CA LYS A 47 26.12 12.02 4.71
C LYS A 47 25.38 12.23 6.04
N ASN A 48 24.79 13.40 6.24
CA ASN A 48 24.04 13.74 7.45
C ASN A 48 22.54 13.46 7.30
N ALA A 49 22.08 13.01 6.13
CA ALA A 49 20.67 12.70 5.90
C ALA A 49 20.36 11.25 6.25
N VAL A 50 19.14 11.03 6.74
CA VAL A 50 18.59 9.71 7.06
C VAL A 50 17.37 9.48 6.18
N LEU A 51 17.43 8.44 5.36
CA LEU A 51 16.33 8.00 4.52
C LEU A 51 15.82 6.65 5.02
N THR A 52 14.52 6.53 5.21
CA THR A 52 13.85 5.27 5.59
C THR A 52 12.82 4.92 4.53
N HIS A 53 12.79 3.64 4.15
CA HIS A 53 11.77 3.10 3.28
C HIS A 53 11.15 1.88 3.95
N GLU A 54 9.83 1.85 3.97
CA GLU A 54 9.02 0.73 4.42
C GLU A 54 8.05 0.34 3.30
N ALA A 55 7.80 -0.96 3.17
CA ALA A 55 6.83 -1.47 2.22
C ALA A 55 6.10 -2.69 2.79
N ALA A 56 4.79 -2.73 2.57
CA ALA A 56 3.92 -3.84 2.95
C ALA A 56 2.97 -4.18 1.80
N ILE A 57 3.02 -5.43 1.32
CA ILE A 57 2.10 -5.93 0.29
C ILE A 57 1.35 -7.11 0.87
N GLY A 58 0.02 -7.05 0.82
CA GLY A 58 -0.86 -8.09 1.36
C GLY A 58 -2.07 -8.36 0.49
N LYS A 59 -2.94 -9.24 0.97
CA LYS A 59 -4.28 -9.51 0.42
C LYS A 59 -5.32 -9.28 1.51
N ILE A 60 -6.58 -9.14 1.11
CA ILE A 60 -7.70 -9.04 2.07
C ILE A 60 -7.73 -10.31 2.93
N SER A 61 -7.81 -10.13 4.25
CA SER A 61 -7.98 -11.23 5.20
C SER A 61 -9.35 -11.87 5.04
N GLU A 62 -9.38 -13.18 4.82
CA GLU A 62 -10.64 -13.93 4.76
C GLU A 62 -11.37 -13.92 6.10
N ASP A 63 -10.65 -13.91 7.22
CA ASP A 63 -11.24 -13.87 8.56
C ASP A 63 -11.92 -12.52 8.81
N GLU A 64 -11.29 -11.41 8.43
CA GLU A 64 -11.89 -10.07 8.53
C GLU A 64 -13.11 -9.93 7.60
N LEU A 65 -12.99 -10.43 6.37
CA LEU A 65 -14.10 -10.46 5.41
C LEU A 65 -15.28 -11.27 5.96
N ASN A 66 -15.03 -12.46 6.49
CA ASN A 66 -16.06 -13.33 7.04
C ASN A 66 -16.65 -12.73 8.32
N TYR A 67 -15.84 -12.06 9.15
CA TYR A 67 -16.31 -11.33 10.32
C TYR A 67 -17.28 -10.22 9.92
N LEU A 68 -16.94 -9.35 8.97
CA LEU A 68 -17.83 -8.29 8.50
C LEU A 68 -19.11 -8.85 7.87
N ARG A 69 -19.01 -9.92 7.09
CA ARG A 69 -20.18 -10.61 6.53
C ARG A 69 -21.09 -11.20 7.60
N SER A 70 -20.53 -11.74 8.68
CA SER A 70 -21.32 -12.22 9.83
C SER A 70 -22.10 -11.10 10.53
N ARG A 71 -21.69 -9.84 10.35
CA ARG A 71 -22.39 -8.64 10.86
C ARG A 71 -23.47 -8.11 9.90
N GLY A 72 -23.75 -8.84 8.81
CA GLY A 72 -24.82 -8.52 7.87
C GLY A 72 -24.38 -7.71 6.65
N LEU A 73 -23.08 -7.42 6.48
CA LEU A 73 -22.58 -6.77 5.28
C LEU A 73 -22.55 -7.76 4.11
N SER A 74 -22.92 -7.29 2.92
CA SER A 74 -22.59 -8.01 1.68
C SER A 74 -21.08 -8.11 1.50
N LYS A 75 -20.64 -9.02 0.62
CA LYS A 75 -19.21 -9.16 0.30
C LYS A 75 -18.63 -7.85 -0.22
N ASP A 76 -19.36 -7.15 -1.09
CA ASP A 76 -18.88 -5.91 -1.71
C ASP A 76 -18.83 -4.76 -0.70
N GLU A 77 -19.81 -4.65 0.20
CA GLU A 77 -19.77 -3.67 1.29
C GLU A 77 -18.60 -3.93 2.26
N ALA A 78 -18.36 -5.19 2.61
CA ALA A 78 -17.26 -5.57 3.49
C ALA A 78 -15.89 -5.31 2.83
N VAL A 79 -15.72 -5.67 1.56
CA VAL A 79 -14.51 -5.36 0.79
C VAL A 79 -14.30 -3.85 0.70
N ASN A 80 -15.35 -3.09 0.40
CA ASN A 80 -15.27 -1.63 0.32
C ASN A 80 -14.81 -1.03 1.66
N LEU A 81 -15.40 -1.48 2.77
CA LEU A 81 -15.02 -1.02 4.11
C LEU A 81 -13.54 -1.32 4.43
N ILE A 82 -13.06 -2.52 4.11
CA ILE A 82 -11.65 -2.92 4.30
C ILE A 82 -10.74 -2.04 3.44
N VAL A 83 -11.07 -1.84 2.16
CA VAL A 83 -10.28 -1.03 1.24
C VAL A 83 -10.26 0.44 1.68
N THR A 84 -11.38 1.00 2.11
CA THR A 84 -11.44 2.36 2.68
C THR A 84 -10.56 2.48 3.92
N GLY A 85 -10.62 1.50 4.83
CA GLY A 85 -9.75 1.48 6.01
C GLY A 85 -8.27 1.37 5.65
N PHE A 86 -7.93 0.57 4.62
CA PHE A 86 -6.56 0.41 4.12
C PHE A 86 -5.99 1.68 3.49
N LEU A 87 -6.80 2.42 2.71
CA LEU A 87 -6.37 3.68 2.10
C LEU A 87 -6.29 4.84 3.10
N GLY A 88 -6.93 4.71 4.28
CA GLY A 88 -6.90 5.72 5.33
C GLY A 88 -7.43 7.09 4.88
N GLU A 89 -6.87 8.17 5.45
CA GLU A 89 -7.22 9.56 5.09
C GLU A 89 -6.72 10.00 3.69
N ALA A 90 -5.98 9.16 2.96
CA ALA A 90 -5.46 9.52 1.64
C ALA A 90 -6.55 9.78 0.57
N VAL A 91 -7.81 9.49 0.91
CA VAL A 91 -9.01 9.65 0.06
C VAL A 91 -10.14 10.41 0.75
N ALA A 92 -9.90 11.06 1.90
CA ALA A 92 -10.88 11.88 2.62
C ALA A 92 -10.90 13.35 2.16
#